data_AF-A0A3E2N614-F1
#
_entry.id   AF-A0A3E2N614-F1
#
_cell.length_a   1.000
_cell.length_b   1.000
_cell.length_c   1.000
_cell.angle_alpha   90.00
_cell.angle_beta   90.00
_cell.angle_gamma   90.00
#
_symmetry.space_group_name_H-M   'P 1'
#
loop_
_entity.id
_entity.type
_entity.pdbx_description
1 polymer ?
#
loop_
_entity_poly.entity_id
_entity_poly.type
_entity_poly.pdbx_seq_one_letter_code
_entity_poly.pdbx_strand_id
1 'polypeptide(L)'
;MTVKGIDTNSPIGDNCIVSWGNASLQTVNSNREPAELSIDDFAEGDYVVLYLGEIQESYPTRTKASTIQLQPKGIPDTAYPIEDLWKARTKYVGDNSAVGNLIGLLPVPMGLKYDHFELQTSSQPYKAEIVYSVPTEYLAEYDRENSAEANTFRANALFLLALIENADEIQVTLTDGSQKVGFTSGREWADHAVDGDIRDYGKSPEKLQELTNFIGSETNPL
;
A
#
# COMPACT_ATOMS: atom_id res chain seq x y z
N MET A 1 0.62 23.63 12.24
CA MET A 1 0.81 23.00 10.94
C MET A 1 -0.39 23.39 10.09
N THR A 2 -0.19 23.47 8.79
CA THR A 2 -1.31 23.61 7.84
C THR A 2 -1.66 22.21 7.36
N VAL A 3 -2.94 21.87 7.39
CA VAL A 3 -3.46 20.58 6.94
C VAL A 3 -4.61 20.79 5.98
N LYS A 4 -4.84 19.79 5.14
CA LYS A 4 -5.97 19.72 4.22
C LYS A 4 -6.85 18.55 4.65
N GLY A 5 -8.14 18.81 4.86
CA GLY A 5 -9.15 17.76 4.99
C GLY A 5 -9.27 17.00 3.67
N ILE A 6 -9.15 15.68 3.74
CA ILE A 6 -9.26 14.79 2.58
C ILE A 6 -10.65 14.14 2.47
N ASP A 7 -11.37 14.02 3.58
CA ASP A 7 -12.74 13.49 3.57
C ASP A 7 -13.73 14.52 3.02
N THR A 8 -14.70 14.06 2.22
CA THR A 8 -15.76 14.89 1.61
C THR A 8 -16.60 15.66 2.65
N ASN A 9 -16.65 15.18 3.90
CA ASN A 9 -17.32 15.84 5.03
C ASN A 9 -16.35 16.34 6.11
N SER A 10 -15.09 16.59 5.75
CA SER A 10 -14.08 17.02 6.71
C SER A 10 -14.48 18.36 7.33
N PRO A 11 -14.61 18.46 8.67
CA PRO A 11 -15.08 19.67 9.34
C PRO A 11 -14.06 20.81 9.29
N ILE A 12 -12.83 20.54 8.84
CA ILE A 12 -11.75 21.52 8.73
C ILE A 12 -11.59 22.09 7.31
N GLY A 13 -12.24 21.47 6.31
CA GLY A 13 -12.15 21.90 4.91
C GLY A 13 -10.78 21.68 4.26
N ASP A 14 -10.53 22.37 3.15
CA ASP A 14 -9.34 22.20 2.31
C ASP A 14 -8.08 22.92 2.82
N ASN A 15 -8.24 23.83 3.79
CA ASN A 15 -7.15 24.60 4.35
C ASN A 15 -7.40 24.97 5.82
N CYS A 16 -6.71 24.27 6.72
CA CYS A 16 -6.84 24.48 8.16
C CYS A 16 -5.48 24.68 8.84
N ILE A 17 -5.40 25.70 9.69
CA ILE A 17 -4.28 25.92 10.61
C ILE A 17 -4.59 25.25 11.93
N VAL A 18 -3.82 24.20 12.23
CA VAL A 18 -3.91 23.44 13.47
C VAL A 18 -2.82 23.88 14.42
N SER A 19 -3.22 24.19 15.66
CA SER A 19 -2.33 24.43 16.82
C SER A 19 -2.29 23.20 17.72
N TRP A 20 -1.12 22.83 18.27
CA TRP A 20 -0.93 21.51 18.90
C TRP A 20 0.02 21.48 20.10
N GLY A 21 0.25 22.62 20.77
CA GLY A 21 1.34 22.76 21.76
C GLY A 21 1.43 21.70 22.88
N ASN A 22 0.31 21.07 23.26
CA ASN A 22 0.29 19.94 24.23
C ASN A 22 -0.42 18.71 23.65
N ALA A 23 -0.48 18.57 22.33
CA ALA A 23 -1.16 17.44 21.72
C ALA A 23 -0.37 16.15 21.96
N SER A 24 -1.07 15.04 22.17
CA SER A 24 -0.47 13.70 22.11
C SER A 24 -0.07 13.41 20.67
N LEU A 25 1.22 13.23 20.41
CA LEU A 25 1.73 12.83 19.11
C LEU A 25 1.93 11.33 19.12
N GLN A 26 1.29 10.62 18.21
CA GLN A 26 1.31 9.16 18.23
C GLN A 26 1.17 8.54 16.84
N THR A 27 1.48 7.26 16.71
CA THR A 27 1.12 6.41 15.58
C THR A 27 0.41 5.16 16.10
N VAL A 28 -0.19 4.38 15.20
CA VAL A 28 -0.74 3.06 15.53
C VAL A 28 0.16 2.00 14.90
N ASN A 29 0.77 1.17 15.75
CA ASN A 29 1.61 0.07 15.29
C ASN A 29 0.77 -1.09 14.73
N SER A 30 1.44 -2.11 14.18
CA SER A 30 0.83 -3.33 13.64
C SER A 30 -0.05 -4.09 14.65
N ASN A 31 0.17 -3.92 15.95
CA ASN A 31 -0.63 -4.50 17.03
C ASN A 31 -1.84 -3.62 17.44
N ARG A 32 -2.09 -2.52 16.71
CA ARG A 32 -3.11 -1.51 17.01
C ARG A 32 -2.92 -0.77 18.33
N GLU A 33 -1.69 -0.76 18.86
CA GLU A 33 -1.35 -0.02 20.07
C GLU A 33 -0.80 1.36 19.70
N PRO A 34 -1.20 2.43 20.41
CA PRO A 34 -0.60 3.75 20.24
C PRO A 34 0.87 3.73 20.66
N ALA A 35 1.75 4.17 19.76
CA ALA A 35 3.15 4.46 20.06
C ALA A 35 3.36 5.98 20.05
N GLU A 36 4.04 6.51 21.07
CA GLU A 36 4.31 7.95 21.21
C GLU A 36 5.38 8.41 20.20
N LEU A 37 5.20 9.61 19.63
CA LEU A 37 6.08 10.20 18.62
C LEU A 37 6.60 11.58 19.06
N SER A 38 7.68 12.02 18.41
CA SER A 38 8.14 13.41 18.38
C SER A 38 7.56 14.16 17.18
N ILE A 39 7.59 15.49 17.22
CA ILE A 39 7.23 16.32 16.06
C ILE A 39 8.17 16.10 14.86
N ASP A 40 9.41 15.69 15.13
CA ASP A 40 10.42 15.41 14.09
C ASP A 40 10.09 14.15 13.28
N ASP A 41 9.19 13.29 13.77
CA ASP A 41 8.71 12.10 13.06
C ASP A 41 7.68 12.44 11.97
N PHE A 42 7.19 13.69 11.95
CA PHE A 42 6.21 14.18 10.97
C PHE A 42 6.92 14.95 9.86
N ALA A 43 6.50 14.73 8.62
CA ALA A 43 6.96 15.44 7.45
C ALA A 43 5.79 16.01 6.63
N GLU A 44 6.10 16.95 5.74
CA GLU A 44 5.13 17.40 4.75
C GLU A 44 4.67 16.23 3.87
N GLY A 45 3.36 16.15 3.61
CA GLY A 45 2.73 15.04 2.89
C GLY A 45 2.24 13.90 3.77
N ASP A 46 2.44 13.97 5.09
CA ASP A 46 1.96 12.95 6.01
C ASP A 46 0.44 12.97 6.15
N TYR A 47 -0.14 11.78 6.16
CA TYR A 47 -1.54 11.60 6.52
C TYR A 47 -1.65 11.52 8.04
N VAL A 48 -2.55 12.30 8.61
CA VAL A 48 -2.74 12.37 10.06
C VAL A 48 -4.22 12.29 10.38
N VAL A 49 -4.57 11.59 11.46
CA VAL A 49 -5.89 11.67 12.07
C VAL A 49 -5.80 12.68 13.21
N LEU A 50 -6.68 13.68 13.15
CA LEU A 50 -6.71 14.78 14.12
C LEU A 50 -7.91 14.63 15.04
N TYR A 51 -7.64 14.61 16.33
CA TYR A 51 -8.67 14.75 17.35
C TYR A 51 -8.78 16.22 17.71
N LEU A 52 -9.85 16.85 17.26
CA LEU A 52 -10.02 18.29 17.28
C LEU A 52 -10.86 18.74 18.48
N GLY A 53 -10.51 19.91 19.00
CA GLY A 53 -11.38 20.69 19.89
C GLY A 53 -12.33 21.58 19.09
N GLU A 54 -12.68 22.73 19.67
CA GLU A 54 -13.51 23.72 18.97
C GLU A 54 -12.88 24.15 17.64
N ILE A 55 -13.73 24.24 16.62
CA ILE A 55 -13.36 24.69 15.28
C ILE A 55 -13.81 26.13 15.14
N GLN A 56 -12.87 27.02 14.85
CA GLN A 56 -13.15 28.39 14.51
C GLN A 56 -13.38 28.50 13.00
N GLU A 57 -14.64 28.66 12.63
CA GLU A 57 -15.09 28.91 11.25
C GLU A 57 -14.53 30.24 10.74
N SER A 58 -13.38 30.16 10.09
CA SER A 58 -12.62 31.28 9.51
C SER A 58 -11.91 30.78 8.25
N TYR A 59 -11.30 31.69 7.48
CA TYR A 59 -10.48 31.28 6.34
C TYR A 59 -9.04 31.83 6.46
N PRO A 60 -8.01 30.96 6.54
CA PRO A 60 -8.11 29.51 6.69
C PRO A 60 -8.78 29.10 8.01
N THR A 61 -9.41 27.93 8.04
CA THR A 61 -10.07 27.38 9.25
C THR A 61 -9.04 27.22 10.37
N ARG A 62 -9.41 27.48 11.62
CA ARG A 62 -8.48 27.36 12.76
C ARG A 62 -9.02 26.41 13.81
N THR A 63 -8.15 25.58 14.36
CA THR A 63 -8.52 24.68 15.46
C THR A 63 -7.31 24.30 16.32
N LYS A 64 -7.58 23.60 17.41
CA LYS A 64 -6.59 23.00 18.29
C LYS A 64 -6.77 21.49 18.29
N ALA A 65 -5.68 20.75 18.10
CA ALA A 65 -5.68 19.30 18.24
C ALA A 65 -5.34 18.89 19.68
N SER A 66 -6.06 17.92 20.23
CA SER A 66 -5.69 17.22 21.47
C SER A 66 -4.79 16.02 21.19
N THR A 67 -4.95 15.38 20.03
CA THR A 67 -4.13 14.28 19.55
C THR A 67 -3.90 14.43 18.05
N ILE A 68 -2.65 14.23 17.64
CA ILE A 68 -2.26 14.10 16.24
C ILE A 68 -1.72 12.69 16.09
N GLN A 69 -2.49 11.87 15.40
CA GLN A 69 -2.07 10.52 15.10
C GLN A 69 -1.52 10.47 13.69
N LEU A 70 -0.21 10.31 13.55
CA LEU A 70 0.42 9.96 12.29
C LEU A 70 -0.22 8.68 11.79
N GLN A 71 -0.90 8.76 10.65
CA GLN A 71 -1.24 7.55 9.93
C GLN A 71 0.05 7.03 9.33
N PRO A 72 0.27 5.70 9.33
CA PRO A 72 1.39 5.12 8.62
C PRO A 72 1.29 5.59 7.17
N LYS A 73 2.17 6.51 6.72
CA LYS A 73 2.29 6.98 5.33
C LYS A 73 2.34 5.77 4.40
N GLY A 74 1.20 5.30 3.90
CA GLY A 74 1.09 4.01 3.19
C GLY A 74 2.14 2.99 3.64
N ILE A 75 2.22 2.70 4.94
CA ILE A 75 3.33 1.95 5.57
C ILE A 75 4.72 2.60 5.39
N PRO A 76 5.27 3.27 6.41
CA PRO A 76 6.70 3.30 6.63
C PRO A 76 7.03 2.18 7.61
N ASP A 77 7.29 0.98 7.08
CA ASP A 77 8.14 0.00 7.73
C ASP A 77 9.03 -0.56 6.63
N THR A 78 10.30 -0.15 6.63
CA THR A 78 11.32 -0.66 5.72
C THR A 78 11.64 -2.12 6.10
N ALA A 79 10.74 -3.04 5.79
CA ALA A 79 11.03 -4.43 5.43
C ALA A 79 9.70 -5.14 5.18
N TYR A 80 9.46 -5.53 3.93
CA TYR A 80 8.69 -6.74 3.66
C TYR A 80 9.14 -7.82 4.66
N PRO A 81 8.25 -8.58 5.31
CA PRO A 81 8.65 -9.59 6.29
C PRO A 81 9.31 -10.77 5.56
N ILE A 82 10.56 -10.58 5.14
CA ILE A 82 11.27 -11.41 4.16
C ILE A 82 11.26 -12.87 4.59
N GLU A 83 11.51 -13.12 5.87
CA GLU A 83 11.48 -14.46 6.45
C GLU A 83 10.11 -15.13 6.34
N ASP A 84 9.04 -14.40 6.64
CA ASP A 84 7.68 -14.95 6.64
C ASP A 84 7.15 -15.12 5.22
N LEU A 85 7.43 -14.15 4.33
CA LEU A 85 7.15 -14.24 2.90
C LEU A 85 7.88 -15.43 2.27
N TRP A 86 9.17 -15.57 2.54
CA TRP A 86 9.95 -16.69 2.02
C TRP A 86 9.43 -18.03 2.53
N LYS A 87 9.06 -18.14 3.80
CA LYS A 87 8.45 -19.37 4.37
C LYS A 87 7.08 -19.68 3.77
N ALA A 88 6.32 -18.66 3.38
CA ALA A 88 4.99 -18.79 2.78
C ALA A 88 5.01 -19.10 1.28
N ARG A 89 6.18 -19.14 0.62
CA ARG A 89 6.31 -19.41 -0.81
C ARG A 89 5.65 -20.73 -1.21
N THR A 90 5.17 -20.78 -2.45
CA THR A 90 4.49 -21.96 -2.99
C THR A 90 4.86 -22.22 -4.45
N LYS A 91 4.74 -23.47 -4.86
CA LYS A 91 4.93 -23.86 -6.25
C LYS A 91 3.76 -23.51 -7.15
N TYR A 92 2.57 -23.39 -6.55
CA TYR A 92 1.31 -23.39 -7.29
C TYR A 92 0.44 -22.22 -6.88
N VAL A 93 0.00 -21.43 -7.86
CA VAL A 93 -1.03 -20.39 -7.69
C VAL A 93 -2.34 -20.97 -7.14
N GLY A 94 -2.60 -22.27 -7.38
CA GLY A 94 -3.79 -22.97 -6.86
C GLY A 94 -3.73 -23.32 -5.38
N ASP A 95 -2.60 -23.11 -4.70
CA ASP A 95 -2.51 -23.24 -3.25
C ASP A 95 -3.13 -22.01 -2.58
N ASN A 96 -4.47 -22.02 -2.49
CA ASN A 96 -5.25 -20.93 -1.92
C ASN A 96 -4.77 -20.49 -0.53
N SER A 97 -4.32 -21.43 0.30
CA SER A 97 -3.88 -21.12 1.66
C SER A 97 -2.53 -20.41 1.65
N ALA A 98 -1.56 -20.89 0.87
CA ALA A 98 -0.26 -20.24 0.75
C ALA A 98 -0.36 -18.87 0.06
N VAL A 99 -1.13 -18.77 -1.03
CA VAL A 99 -1.32 -17.50 -1.75
C VAL A 99 -2.04 -16.46 -0.86
N GLY A 100 -3.08 -16.86 -0.14
CA GLY A 100 -3.76 -15.97 0.80
C GLY A 100 -2.83 -15.48 1.93
N ASN A 101 -1.95 -16.36 2.43
CA ASN A 101 -0.95 -15.98 3.43
C ASN A 101 0.06 -14.96 2.87
N LEU A 102 0.58 -15.18 1.65
CA LEU A 102 1.45 -14.23 0.98
C LEU A 102 0.79 -12.86 0.82
N ILE A 103 -0.45 -12.81 0.32
CA ILE A 103 -1.21 -11.56 0.16
C ILE A 103 -1.40 -10.84 1.50
N GLY A 104 -1.70 -11.57 2.57
CA GLY A 104 -1.88 -11.01 3.91
C GLY A 104 -0.61 -10.44 4.55
N LEU A 105 0.57 -10.86 4.08
CA LEU A 105 1.87 -10.36 4.54
C LEU A 105 2.33 -9.11 3.76
N LEU A 106 1.70 -8.79 2.62
CA LEU A 106 2.10 -7.69 1.76
C LEU A 106 1.46 -6.36 2.17
N PRO A 107 2.16 -5.23 1.96
CA PRO A 107 1.65 -3.91 2.24
C PRO A 107 0.42 -3.59 1.38
N VAL A 108 -0.56 -2.90 1.95
CA VAL A 108 -1.74 -2.40 1.22
C VAL A 108 -1.70 -0.87 1.23
N PRO A 109 -1.84 -0.20 0.06
CA PRO A 109 -1.89 1.26 0.02
C PRO A 109 -3.00 1.84 0.89
N MET A 110 -2.76 3.04 1.43
CA MET A 110 -3.71 3.71 2.31
C MET A 110 -5.03 4.01 1.59
N GLY A 111 -6.15 3.93 2.32
CA GLY A 111 -7.47 4.22 1.77
C GLY A 111 -8.09 3.06 0.98
N LEU A 112 -7.33 1.99 0.75
CA LEU A 112 -7.83 0.77 0.13
C LEU A 112 -8.21 -0.24 1.20
N LYS A 113 -9.34 -0.91 0.98
CA LYS A 113 -9.80 -2.00 1.83
C LYS A 113 -9.72 -3.31 1.06
N TYR A 114 -8.96 -4.27 1.58
CA TYR A 114 -8.96 -5.63 1.03
C TYR A 114 -10.39 -6.20 1.02
N ASP A 115 -10.78 -6.78 -0.12
CA ASP A 115 -12.07 -7.43 -0.30
C ASP A 115 -11.88 -8.95 -0.42
N HIS A 116 -11.27 -9.41 -1.52
CA HIS A 116 -11.02 -10.82 -1.78
C HIS A 116 -9.84 -11.02 -2.76
N PHE A 117 -9.48 -12.26 -3.03
CA PHE A 117 -8.62 -12.62 -4.16
C PHE A 117 -9.22 -13.79 -4.94
N GLU A 118 -8.89 -13.89 -6.23
CA GLU A 118 -9.29 -14.97 -7.13
C GLU A 118 -8.08 -15.64 -7.75
N LEU A 119 -8.17 -16.94 -8.00
CA LEU A 119 -7.09 -17.75 -8.56
C LEU A 119 -7.54 -18.39 -9.88
N GLN A 120 -6.90 -18.02 -10.97
CA GLN A 120 -7.15 -18.59 -12.29
C GLN A 120 -6.14 -19.71 -12.54
N THR A 121 -6.61 -20.96 -12.42
CA THR A 121 -5.74 -22.15 -12.38
C THR A 121 -6.10 -23.22 -13.40
N SER A 122 -7.22 -23.06 -14.11
CA SER A 122 -7.72 -24.06 -15.06
C SER A 122 -6.91 -24.12 -16.35
N SER A 123 -6.29 -23.01 -16.75
CA SER A 123 -5.46 -22.89 -17.95
C SER A 123 -4.51 -21.71 -17.80
N GLN A 124 -3.41 -21.72 -18.56
CA GLN A 124 -2.53 -20.56 -18.63
C GLN A 124 -3.19 -19.38 -19.37
N PRO A 125 -2.82 -18.13 -19.04
CA PRO A 125 -1.87 -17.76 -17.98
C PRO A 125 -2.44 -18.02 -16.57
N TYR A 126 -1.61 -18.61 -15.71
CA TYR A 126 -1.94 -18.83 -14.30
C TYR A 126 -1.88 -17.51 -13.53
N LYS A 127 -2.99 -17.10 -12.91
CA LYS A 127 -3.11 -15.75 -12.37
C LYS A 127 -3.66 -15.73 -10.95
N ALA A 128 -3.13 -14.81 -10.14
CA ALA A 128 -3.77 -14.36 -8.90
C ALA A 128 -4.28 -12.93 -9.07
N GLU A 129 -5.57 -12.71 -8.87
CA GLU A 129 -6.19 -11.38 -8.85
C GLU A 129 -6.50 -10.98 -7.41
N ILE A 130 -6.07 -9.79 -7.00
CA ILE A 130 -6.31 -9.23 -5.66
C ILE A 130 -7.25 -8.05 -5.81
N VAL A 131 -8.38 -8.09 -5.11
CA VAL A 131 -9.44 -7.08 -5.23
C VAL A 131 -9.47 -6.21 -3.98
N TYR A 132 -9.39 -4.90 -4.20
CA TYR A 132 -9.54 -3.89 -3.16
C TYR A 132 -10.77 -3.02 -3.43
N SER A 133 -11.54 -2.75 -2.38
CA SER A 133 -12.59 -1.74 -2.40
C SER A 133 -11.99 -0.35 -2.16
N VAL A 134 -12.44 0.64 -2.93
CA VAL A 134 -12.04 2.04 -2.85
C VAL A 134 -13.27 2.95 -2.96
N PRO A 135 -13.36 4.07 -2.23
CA PRO A 135 -14.45 5.02 -2.43
C PRO A 135 -14.42 5.61 -3.86
N THR A 136 -15.60 5.82 -4.46
CA THR A 136 -15.76 6.30 -5.85
C THR A 136 -14.93 7.55 -6.15
N GLU A 137 -14.85 8.48 -5.20
CA GLU A 137 -14.11 9.75 -5.31
C GLU A 137 -12.60 9.56 -5.51
N TYR A 138 -12.03 8.45 -5.04
CA TYR A 138 -10.60 8.14 -5.18
C TYR A 138 -10.31 7.25 -6.39
N LEU A 139 -11.28 6.50 -6.92
CA LEU A 139 -11.06 5.56 -8.03
C LEU A 139 -10.47 6.24 -9.28
N ALA A 140 -10.91 7.48 -9.57
CA ALA A 140 -10.39 8.28 -10.68
C ALA A 140 -8.95 8.80 -10.48
N GLU A 141 -8.45 8.81 -9.24
CA GLU A 141 -7.08 9.22 -8.94
C GLU A 141 -6.07 8.10 -9.22
N TYR A 142 -6.50 6.84 -9.12
CA TYR A 142 -5.70 5.65 -9.40
C TYR A 142 -5.57 5.31 -10.89
N ASP A 143 -6.35 5.94 -11.77
CA ASP A 143 -6.24 5.76 -13.24
C ASP A 143 -4.94 6.37 -13.83
N ARG A 144 -4.02 6.84 -12.98
CA ARG A 144 -2.69 7.31 -13.37
C ARG A 144 -1.66 6.24 -13.06
N GLU A 145 -1.12 5.64 -14.12
CA GLU A 145 -0.13 4.57 -14.11
C GLU A 145 1.17 4.85 -13.30
N ASN A 146 1.42 6.10 -12.89
CA ASN A 146 2.61 6.54 -12.17
C ASN A 146 2.34 7.08 -10.75
N SER A 147 1.26 6.65 -10.09
CA SER A 147 1.00 7.01 -8.69
C SER A 147 1.90 6.23 -7.71
N ALA A 148 2.07 6.75 -6.48
CA ALA A 148 2.84 6.06 -5.43
C ALA A 148 2.23 4.69 -5.05
N GLU A 149 0.91 4.58 -5.19
CA GLU A 149 0.16 3.36 -4.93
C GLU A 149 0.32 2.34 -6.05
N ALA A 150 0.39 2.78 -7.31
CA ALA A 150 0.77 1.92 -8.44
C ALA A 150 2.17 1.31 -8.24
N ASN A 151 3.10 2.06 -7.64
CA ASN A 151 4.42 1.53 -7.26
C ASN A 151 4.33 0.44 -6.18
N THR A 152 3.42 0.58 -5.22
CA THR A 152 3.20 -0.45 -4.19
C THR A 152 2.64 -1.74 -4.80
N PHE A 153 1.69 -1.65 -5.73
CA PHE A 153 1.16 -2.83 -6.42
C PHE A 153 2.20 -3.54 -7.26
N ARG A 154 3.03 -2.79 -7.99
CA ARG A 154 4.15 -3.35 -8.76
C ARG A 154 5.16 -4.04 -7.84
N ALA A 155 5.51 -3.41 -6.73
CA ALA A 155 6.41 -4.00 -5.74
C ALA A 155 5.85 -5.32 -5.19
N ASN A 156 4.57 -5.33 -4.80
CA ASN A 156 3.90 -6.55 -4.34
C ASN A 156 3.86 -7.64 -5.41
N ALA A 157 3.63 -7.26 -6.67
CA ALA A 157 3.65 -8.20 -7.78
C ALA A 157 5.02 -8.85 -7.98
N LEU A 158 6.13 -8.11 -7.83
CA LEU A 158 7.48 -8.69 -7.86
C LEU A 158 7.66 -9.78 -6.80
N PHE A 159 7.25 -9.52 -5.56
CA PHE A 159 7.32 -10.54 -4.50
C PHE A 159 6.47 -11.77 -4.82
N LEU A 160 5.23 -11.57 -5.27
CA LEU A 160 4.34 -12.69 -5.59
C LEU A 160 4.86 -13.52 -6.77
N LEU A 161 5.38 -12.88 -7.82
CA LEU A 161 5.97 -13.57 -8.98
C LEU A 161 7.28 -14.30 -8.65
N ALA A 162 8.02 -13.82 -7.65
CA ALA A 162 9.20 -14.50 -7.10
C ALA A 162 8.83 -15.71 -6.23
N LEU A 163 7.73 -15.62 -5.48
CA LEU A 163 7.36 -16.59 -4.42
C LEU A 163 6.31 -17.62 -4.85
N ILE A 164 5.61 -17.40 -5.96
CA ILE A 164 4.64 -18.32 -6.55
C ILE A 164 5.24 -18.86 -7.87
N GLU A 165 5.85 -20.04 -7.81
CA GLU A 165 6.76 -20.55 -8.86
C GLU A 165 6.11 -20.62 -10.26
N ASN A 166 4.82 -20.98 -10.32
CA ASN A 166 4.09 -21.13 -11.58
C ASN A 166 3.14 -19.96 -11.91
N ALA A 167 3.14 -18.86 -11.15
CA ALA A 167 2.28 -17.71 -11.49
C ALA A 167 2.78 -17.06 -12.79
N ASP A 168 1.91 -16.85 -13.77
CA ASP A 168 2.25 -16.12 -14.99
C ASP A 168 1.96 -14.62 -14.83
N GLU A 169 0.90 -14.27 -14.06
CA GLU A 169 0.42 -12.91 -13.87
C GLU A 169 -0.09 -12.65 -12.45
N ILE A 170 0.09 -11.41 -11.99
CA ILE A 170 -0.56 -10.85 -10.80
C ILE A 170 -1.41 -9.67 -11.25
N GLN A 171 -2.69 -9.69 -10.89
CA GLN A 171 -3.61 -8.59 -11.17
C GLN A 171 -4.07 -7.95 -9.86
N VAL A 172 -4.08 -6.62 -9.82
CA VAL A 172 -4.73 -5.85 -8.76
C VAL A 172 -5.93 -5.14 -9.36
N THR A 173 -7.10 -5.30 -8.74
CA THR A 173 -8.34 -4.66 -9.17
C THR A 173 -8.87 -3.76 -8.06
N LEU A 174 -9.04 -2.48 -8.37
CA LEU A 174 -9.69 -1.50 -7.51
C LEU A 174 -11.15 -1.35 -7.93
N THR A 175 -12.08 -1.37 -6.99
CA THR A 175 -13.51 -1.29 -7.27
C THR A 175 -14.24 -0.40 -6.27
N ASP A 176 -15.18 0.41 -6.74
CA ASP A 176 -16.15 1.11 -5.89
C ASP A 176 -17.49 0.36 -5.78
N GLY A 177 -17.55 -0.85 -6.35
CA GLY A 177 -18.75 -1.68 -6.48
C GLY A 177 -19.51 -1.49 -7.80
N SER A 178 -19.25 -0.40 -8.53
CA SER A 178 -19.85 -0.12 -9.84
C SER A 178 -18.82 -0.14 -10.96
N GLN A 179 -17.65 0.46 -10.74
CA GLN A 179 -16.55 0.59 -11.69
C GLN A 179 -15.33 -0.17 -11.18
N LYS A 180 -14.48 -0.60 -12.11
CA LYS A 180 -13.23 -1.31 -11.82
C LYS A 180 -12.06 -0.71 -12.58
N VAL A 181 -10.92 -0.57 -11.91
CA VAL A 181 -9.62 -0.21 -12.49
C VAL A 181 -8.66 -1.35 -12.17
N GLY A 182 -7.94 -1.86 -13.18
CA GLY A 182 -7.08 -3.03 -13.05
C GLY A 182 -5.63 -2.74 -13.43
N PHE A 183 -4.69 -3.30 -12.67
CA PHE A 183 -3.25 -3.27 -12.94
C PHE A 183 -2.78 -4.70 -13.07
N THR A 184 -2.20 -5.06 -14.22
CA THR A 184 -1.67 -6.40 -14.47
C THR A 184 -0.15 -6.33 -14.55
N SER A 185 0.51 -7.21 -13.80
CA SER A 185 1.96 -7.39 -13.80
C SER A 185 2.27 -8.83 -14.20
N GLY A 186 2.85 -8.99 -15.38
CA GLY A 186 3.23 -10.30 -15.92
C GLY A 186 4.67 -10.69 -15.57
N ARG A 187 4.96 -11.98 -15.70
CA ARG A 187 6.31 -12.54 -15.48
C ARG A 187 7.39 -11.88 -16.36
N GLU A 188 7.10 -11.63 -17.63
CA GLU A 188 8.05 -10.98 -18.56
C GLU A 188 8.44 -9.57 -18.08
N TRP A 189 7.47 -8.79 -17.57
CA TRP A 189 7.75 -7.48 -16.98
C TRP A 189 8.63 -7.60 -15.73
N ALA A 190 8.35 -8.57 -14.87
CA ALA A 190 9.13 -8.77 -13.65
C ALA A 190 10.57 -9.20 -13.96
N ASP A 191 10.74 -10.08 -14.94
CA ASP A 191 12.06 -10.53 -15.39
C ASP A 191 12.88 -9.36 -15.96
N HIS A 192 12.24 -8.50 -16.76
CA HIS A 192 12.86 -7.27 -17.26
C HIS A 192 13.21 -6.29 -16.13
N ALA A 193 12.34 -6.15 -15.12
CA ALA A 193 12.57 -5.24 -13.99
C ALA A 193 13.81 -5.61 -13.16
N VAL A 194 14.14 -6.91 -13.07
CA VAL A 194 15.29 -7.40 -12.29
C VAL A 194 16.49 -7.82 -13.13
N ASP A 195 16.43 -7.62 -14.46
CA ASP A 195 17.43 -8.08 -15.44
C ASP A 195 17.80 -9.57 -15.28
N GLY A 196 16.78 -10.42 -15.14
CA GLY A 196 16.96 -11.85 -14.86
C GLY A 196 15.65 -12.60 -14.59
N ASP A 197 15.72 -13.86 -14.14
CA ASP A 197 14.52 -14.61 -13.75
C ASP A 197 14.07 -14.19 -12.34
N ILE A 198 12.86 -13.60 -12.22
CA ILE A 198 12.31 -13.14 -10.95
C ILE A 198 12.25 -14.25 -9.87
N ARG A 199 12.14 -15.51 -10.27
CA ARG A 199 12.08 -16.65 -9.32
C ARG A 199 13.41 -16.93 -8.64
N ASP A 200 14.52 -16.45 -9.18
CA ASP A 200 15.81 -16.54 -8.51
C ASP A 200 15.79 -15.80 -7.17
N TYR A 201 14.97 -14.76 -7.04
CA TYR A 201 14.77 -14.01 -5.81
C TYR A 201 13.96 -14.80 -4.76
N GLY A 202 13.18 -15.81 -5.14
CA GLY A 202 12.46 -16.69 -4.22
C GLY A 202 13.29 -17.82 -3.60
N LYS A 203 14.55 -18.00 -4.00
CA LYS A 203 15.38 -19.16 -3.61
C LYS A 203 15.91 -19.14 -2.18
N SER A 204 16.05 -17.95 -1.58
CA SER A 204 16.53 -17.75 -0.21
C SER A 204 16.04 -16.41 0.34
N PRO A 205 15.91 -16.25 1.68
CA PRO A 205 15.58 -14.96 2.28
C PRO A 205 16.52 -13.84 1.85
N GLU A 206 17.81 -14.09 1.74
CA GLU A 206 18.82 -13.09 1.33
C GLU A 206 18.57 -12.60 -0.09
N LYS A 207 18.31 -13.54 -1.02
CA LYS A 207 17.91 -13.21 -2.39
C LYS A 207 16.59 -12.44 -2.43
N LEU A 208 15.62 -12.82 -1.62
CA LEU A 208 14.32 -12.14 -1.57
C LEU A 208 14.48 -10.70 -1.04
N GLN A 209 15.41 -10.48 -0.11
CA GLN A 209 15.76 -9.15 0.38
C GLN A 209 16.42 -8.29 -0.71
N GLU A 210 17.26 -8.87 -1.58
CA GLU A 210 17.85 -8.15 -2.73
C GLU A 210 16.77 -7.58 -3.66
N LEU A 211 15.58 -8.19 -3.71
CA LEU A 211 14.47 -7.71 -4.54
C LEU A 211 14.00 -6.30 -4.15
N THR A 212 14.22 -5.89 -2.89
CA THR A 212 13.89 -4.54 -2.41
C THR A 212 14.65 -3.43 -3.12
N ASN A 213 15.81 -3.74 -3.73
CA ASN A 213 16.60 -2.78 -4.49
C ASN A 213 15.94 -2.36 -5.81
N PHE A 214 14.97 -3.14 -6.30
CA PHE A 214 14.24 -2.89 -7.55
C PHE A 214 12.90 -2.17 -7.32
N ILE A 215 12.57 -1.88 -6.06
CA ILE A 215 11.34 -1.20 -5.67
C ILE A 215 11.57 0.30 -5.75
N GLY A 216 10.85 0.99 -6.62
CA GLY A 216 10.91 2.46 -6.74
C GLY A 216 12.04 3.00 -7.62
N SER A 217 12.89 2.16 -8.21
CA SER A 217 13.73 2.57 -9.33
C SER A 217 12.88 2.69 -10.58
N GLU A 218 12.60 3.93 -11.02
CA GLU A 218 11.95 4.23 -12.29
C GLU A 218 12.59 3.42 -13.43
N THR A 219 11.92 2.37 -13.92
CA THR A 219 12.17 1.89 -15.27
C THR A 219 11.46 2.86 -16.20
N ASN A 220 12.22 3.89 -16.56
CA ASN A 220 11.92 4.83 -17.64
C ASN A 220 11.34 4.05 -18.84
N PRO A 221 10.08 4.27 -19.25
CA PRO A 221 9.57 3.61 -20.45
C PRO A 221 10.30 4.22 -21.66
N LEU A 222 10.89 3.35 -22.47
CA LEU A 222 11.33 3.68 -23.83
C LEU A 222 10.13 4.03 -24.71
#